data_AF-A0A652YU88-F1
#
_entry.id   AF-A0A652YU88-F1
#
_cell.length_a   1.000
_cell.length_b   1.000
_cell.length_c   1.000
_cell.angle_alpha   90.00
_cell.angle_beta   90.00
_cell.angle_gamma   90.00
#
_symmetry.space_group_name_H-M   'P 1'
#
loop_
_entity.id
_entity.type
_entity.pdbx_description
1 polymer ?
#
loop_
_entity_poly.entity_id
_entity_poly.type
_entity_poly.pdbx_seq_one_letter_code
_entity_poly.pdbx_strand_id
1 'polypeptide(L)'
;MPATVSAVRTAVTEVLTESSSAEIAVTAVVLASALFAFGSIYQASTLRSSVIRATGLIVALVTLSVAVMHNGWLSRFDGPVTEWMIAHRSHGLNQIAVAVTDLGSPVATAILGIGAGAVLSWQARSVIPGIVVVGTVGSAAVASTVMKAVVARERPPTASQVLLETDHSFPSGHVTGTGALIGIVVLLVAMQHTPSVKRLLMLVAVVVTLVVALTRLYLGVHWLTDVVAGAALATFAVTIGGAAFRYLDNRSRPKHDALTPSTSADPRIAAAEYRTL
;
A
#
# COMPACT_ATOMS: atom_id res chain seq x y z
N MET A 1 14.12 51.63 -16.84
CA MET A 1 13.30 50.64 -17.57
C MET A 1 13.81 49.17 -17.60
N PRO A 2 14.91 48.73 -16.94
CA PRO A 2 15.29 47.30 -16.96
C PRO A 2 14.64 46.42 -15.87
N ALA A 3 14.25 46.99 -14.72
CA ALA A 3 13.75 46.21 -13.58
C ALA A 3 12.36 45.59 -13.79
N THR A 4 11.45 46.32 -14.46
CA THR A 4 10.07 45.85 -14.72
C THR A 4 10.02 44.72 -15.75
N VAL A 5 10.84 44.79 -16.79
CA VAL A 5 10.94 43.74 -17.82
C VAL A 5 11.57 42.46 -17.25
N SER A 6 12.54 42.60 -16.33
CA SER A 6 13.12 41.46 -15.60
C SER A 6 12.08 40.77 -14.72
N ALA A 7 11.29 41.53 -13.94
CA ALA A 7 10.25 40.98 -13.07
C ALA A 7 9.15 40.25 -13.85
N VAL A 8 8.69 40.81 -14.97
CA VAL A 8 7.71 40.16 -15.84
C VAL A 8 8.27 38.88 -16.47
N ARG A 9 9.53 38.90 -16.94
CA ARG A 9 10.18 37.70 -17.48
C ARG A 9 10.28 36.60 -16.43
N THR A 10 10.68 36.92 -15.20
CA THR A 10 10.76 35.98 -14.08
C THR A 10 9.38 35.38 -13.77
N ALA A 11 8.35 36.23 -13.64
CA ALA A 11 6.98 35.78 -13.38
C ALA A 11 6.45 34.87 -14.51
N VAL A 12 6.71 35.20 -15.78
CA VAL A 12 6.31 34.37 -16.92
C VAL A 12 7.05 33.04 -16.93
N THR A 13 8.37 33.03 -16.69
CA THR A 13 9.13 31.77 -16.60
C THR A 13 8.68 30.91 -15.43
N GLU A 14 8.40 31.51 -14.27
CA GLU A 14 7.89 30.82 -13.09
C GLU A 14 6.53 30.17 -13.39
N VAL A 15 5.58 30.94 -13.93
CA VAL A 15 4.26 30.43 -14.33
C VAL A 15 4.37 29.30 -15.36
N LEU A 16 5.22 29.44 -16.38
CA LEU A 16 5.39 28.40 -17.41
C LEU A 16 6.08 27.14 -16.90
N THR A 17 7.07 27.28 -16.02
CA THR A 17 7.74 26.12 -15.40
C THR A 17 6.81 25.40 -14.44
N GLU A 18 6.02 26.16 -13.67
CA GLU A 18 5.06 25.61 -12.73
C GLU A 18 3.90 24.91 -13.46
N SER A 19 3.35 25.51 -14.52
CA SER A 19 2.30 24.88 -15.33
C SER A 19 2.79 23.59 -16.00
N SER A 20 4.01 23.59 -16.55
CA SER A 20 4.60 22.40 -17.17
C SER A 20 4.83 21.29 -16.14
N SER A 21 5.30 21.64 -14.93
CA SER A 21 5.49 20.68 -13.85
C SER A 21 4.16 20.08 -13.36
N ALA A 22 3.09 20.89 -13.33
CA ALA A 22 1.76 20.46 -12.94
C ALA A 22 1.15 19.52 -14.00
N GLU A 23 1.27 19.84 -15.29
CA GLU A 23 0.82 18.99 -16.39
C GLU A 23 1.52 17.62 -16.38
N ILE A 24 2.84 17.60 -16.18
CA ILE A 24 3.61 16.35 -16.06
C ILE A 24 3.13 15.54 -14.84
N ALA A 25 2.96 16.18 -13.68
CA ALA A 25 2.51 15.50 -12.47
C ALA A 25 1.07 14.95 -12.61
N VAL A 26 0.15 15.73 -13.18
CA VAL A 26 -1.22 15.28 -13.47
C VAL A 26 -1.22 14.10 -14.43
N THR A 27 -0.44 14.18 -15.51
CA THR A 27 -0.31 13.08 -16.47
C THR A 27 0.24 11.81 -15.81
N ALA A 28 1.24 11.95 -14.94
CA ALA A 28 1.81 10.82 -14.21
C ALA A 28 0.82 10.21 -13.20
N VAL A 29 0.01 11.03 -12.51
CA VAL A 29 -1.07 10.55 -11.61
C VAL A 29 -2.16 9.82 -12.40
N VAL A 30 -2.56 10.35 -13.56
CA VAL A 30 -3.54 9.70 -14.46
C VAL A 30 -3.00 8.37 -14.95
N LEU A 31 -1.73 8.33 -15.40
CA LEU A 31 -1.07 7.10 -15.84
C LEU A 31 -0.97 6.07 -14.72
N ALA A 32 -0.54 6.49 -13.52
CA ALA A 32 -0.47 5.63 -12.35
C ALA A 32 -1.83 5.02 -12.00
N SER A 33 -2.87 5.84 -12.00
CA SER A 33 -4.25 5.43 -11.73
C SER A 33 -4.78 4.47 -12.81
N ALA A 34 -4.51 4.76 -14.08
CA ALA A 34 -4.89 3.91 -15.20
C ALA A 34 -4.19 2.55 -15.14
N LEU A 35 -2.89 2.51 -14.86
CA LEU A 35 -2.14 1.26 -14.68
C LEU A 35 -2.68 0.45 -13.51
N PHE A 36 -2.92 1.09 -12.35
CA PHE A 36 -3.46 0.41 -11.19
C PHE A 36 -4.88 -0.14 -11.44
N ALA A 37 -5.76 0.66 -12.03
CA ALA A 37 -7.13 0.26 -12.37
C ALA A 37 -7.13 -0.87 -13.40
N PHE A 38 -6.34 -0.73 -14.47
CA PHE A 38 -6.18 -1.77 -15.49
C PHE A 38 -5.68 -3.06 -14.86
N GLY A 39 -4.58 -3.03 -14.08
CA GLY A 39 -4.06 -4.20 -13.38
C GLY A 39 -5.03 -4.82 -12.37
N SER A 40 -6.04 -4.08 -11.90
CA SER A 40 -7.08 -4.58 -10.98
C SER A 40 -8.24 -5.27 -11.71
N ILE A 41 -8.53 -4.87 -12.94
CA ILE A 41 -9.61 -5.43 -13.79
C ILE A 41 -9.06 -6.50 -14.75
N TYR A 42 -7.77 -6.45 -15.06
CA TYR A 42 -7.11 -7.30 -16.03
C TYR A 42 -7.08 -8.77 -15.57
N GLN A 43 -7.90 -9.59 -16.21
CA GLN A 43 -8.09 -11.03 -15.92
C GLN A 43 -7.00 -11.91 -16.54
N ALA A 44 -5.75 -11.46 -16.59
CA ALA A 44 -4.62 -12.30 -16.98
C ALA A 44 -4.04 -13.06 -15.77
N SER A 45 -2.87 -13.68 -15.94
CA SER A 45 -2.18 -14.35 -14.84
C SER A 45 -1.98 -13.41 -13.64
N THR A 46 -2.09 -13.96 -12.43
CA THR A 46 -1.99 -13.20 -11.17
C THR A 46 -0.65 -12.46 -11.04
N LEU A 47 0.41 -12.97 -11.66
CA LEU A 47 1.71 -12.31 -11.69
C LEU A 47 1.69 -11.07 -12.58
N ARG A 48 1.19 -11.16 -13.82
CA ARG A 48 1.12 -10.03 -14.76
C ARG A 48 0.26 -8.89 -14.20
N SER A 49 -0.91 -9.21 -13.65
CA SER A 49 -1.78 -8.21 -13.01
C SER A 49 -1.11 -7.56 -11.80
N SER A 50 -0.34 -8.30 -11.00
CA SER A 50 0.41 -7.75 -9.86
C SER A 50 1.54 -6.83 -10.31
N VAL A 51 2.28 -7.18 -11.37
CA VAL A 51 3.34 -6.32 -11.94
C VAL A 51 2.75 -5.00 -12.43
N ILE A 52 1.65 -5.05 -13.18
CA ILE A 52 1.00 -3.83 -13.70
C ILE A 52 0.54 -2.91 -12.56
N ARG A 53 -0.11 -3.46 -11.51
CA ARG A 53 -0.49 -2.68 -10.32
C ARG A 53 0.71 -2.09 -9.61
N ALA A 54 1.77 -2.89 -9.43
CA ALA A 54 3.01 -2.46 -8.79
C ALA A 54 3.69 -1.32 -9.56
N THR A 55 3.71 -1.38 -10.90
CA THR A 55 4.23 -0.30 -11.75
C THR A 55 3.42 0.98 -11.57
N GLY A 56 2.09 0.91 -11.60
CA GLY A 56 1.24 2.07 -11.34
C GLY A 56 1.52 2.72 -9.98
N LEU A 57 1.69 1.91 -8.93
CA LEU A 57 2.01 2.39 -7.58
C LEU A 57 3.41 3.01 -7.47
N ILE A 58 4.41 2.45 -8.16
CA ILE A 58 5.76 3.05 -8.23
C ILE A 58 5.68 4.42 -8.90
N VAL A 59 4.96 4.54 -10.03
CA VAL A 59 4.77 5.84 -10.69
C VAL A 59 4.11 6.83 -9.73
N ALA A 60 3.03 6.43 -9.04
CA ALA A 60 2.37 7.28 -8.04
C ALA A 60 3.33 7.74 -6.92
N LEU A 61 4.12 6.83 -6.35
CA LEU A 61 5.06 7.13 -5.27
C LEU A 61 6.17 8.07 -5.72
N VAL A 62 6.72 7.85 -6.93
CA VAL A 62 7.73 8.74 -7.52
C VAL A 62 7.14 10.12 -7.77
N THR A 63 5.95 10.21 -8.37
CA THR A 63 5.27 11.49 -8.61
C THR A 63 5.00 12.24 -7.32
N LEU A 64 4.51 11.56 -6.27
CA LEU A 64 4.29 12.17 -4.96
C LEU A 64 5.59 12.65 -4.33
N SER A 65 6.66 11.85 -4.41
CA SER A 65 7.97 12.22 -3.85
C SER A 65 8.53 13.46 -4.54
N VAL A 66 8.51 13.50 -5.88
CA VAL A 66 8.95 14.67 -6.66
C VAL A 66 8.08 15.89 -6.36
N ALA A 67 6.76 15.73 -6.31
CA ALA A 67 5.84 16.83 -5.99
C ALA A 67 6.11 17.40 -4.59
N VAL A 68 6.42 16.55 -3.61
CA VAL A 68 6.77 17.00 -2.26
C VAL A 68 8.13 17.70 -2.23
N MET A 69 9.16 17.14 -2.88
CA MET A 69 10.51 17.71 -2.88
C MET A 69 10.60 19.07 -3.58
N HIS A 70 9.71 19.35 -4.52
CA HIS A 70 9.69 20.59 -5.31
C HIS A 70 8.52 21.52 -4.98
N ASN A 71 7.80 21.31 -3.87
CA ASN A 71 6.61 22.09 -3.51
C ASN A 71 5.56 22.16 -4.63
N GLY A 72 5.42 21.08 -5.40
CA GLY A 72 4.46 20.95 -6.48
C GLY A 72 3.02 21.05 -6.01
N TRP A 73 2.09 21.20 -6.95
CA TRP A 73 0.67 21.51 -6.68
C TRP A 73 -0.02 20.60 -5.67
N LEU A 74 0.34 19.31 -5.61
CA LEU A 74 -0.21 18.34 -4.64
C LEU A 74 0.08 18.74 -3.18
N SER A 75 1.24 19.33 -2.92
CA SER A 75 1.64 19.76 -1.57
C SER A 75 0.91 21.01 -1.09
N ARG A 76 0.28 21.78 -2.00
CA ARG A 76 -0.47 23.00 -1.65
C ARG A 76 -1.70 22.70 -0.78
N PHE A 77 -2.22 21.47 -0.81
CA PHE A 77 -3.33 21.05 0.04
C PHE A 77 -2.92 20.69 1.46
N ASP A 78 -1.61 20.51 1.74
CA ASP A 78 -1.14 20.06 3.03
C ASP A 78 -1.39 21.08 4.15
N GLY A 79 -1.14 22.36 3.88
CA GLY A 79 -1.39 23.47 4.81
C GLY A 79 -2.87 23.59 5.20
N PRO A 80 -3.79 23.83 4.24
CA PRO A 80 -5.21 23.98 4.54
C PRO A 80 -5.83 22.79 5.26
N VAL A 81 -5.43 21.56 4.91
CA VAL A 81 -5.91 20.35 5.59
C VAL A 81 -5.40 20.29 7.03
N THR A 82 -4.13 20.62 7.26
CA THR A 82 -3.55 20.64 8.61
C THR A 82 -4.22 21.70 9.48
N GLU A 83 -4.45 22.91 8.95
CA GLU A 83 -5.14 23.99 9.66
C GLU A 83 -6.58 23.60 10.02
N TRP A 84 -7.32 23.00 9.08
CA TRP A 84 -8.68 22.53 9.33
C TRP A 84 -8.70 21.47 10.44
N MET A 85 -7.77 20.52 10.41
CA MET A 85 -7.64 19.49 11.44
C MET A 85 -7.37 20.08 12.82
N ILE A 86 -6.46 21.06 12.91
CA ILE A 86 -6.12 21.74 14.17
C ILE A 86 -7.32 22.51 14.72
N ALA A 87 -8.06 23.21 13.85
CA ALA A 87 -9.22 24.01 14.23
C ALA A 87 -10.38 23.18 14.82
N HIS A 88 -10.47 21.90 14.48
CA HIS A 88 -11.53 21.00 14.94
C HIS A 88 -11.10 20.08 16.09
N ARG A 89 -10.01 20.40 16.79
CA ARG A 89 -9.53 19.59 17.91
C ARG A 89 -10.41 19.73 19.15
N SER A 90 -10.53 18.63 19.89
CA SER A 90 -11.08 18.63 21.25
C SER A 90 -10.29 17.68 22.15
N HIS A 91 -10.36 17.88 23.46
CA HIS A 91 -9.64 17.04 24.43
C HIS A 91 -10.00 15.55 24.31
N GLY A 92 -11.29 15.23 24.16
CA GLY A 92 -11.75 13.84 24.01
C GLY A 92 -11.28 13.20 22.71
N LEU A 93 -11.38 13.92 21.59
CA LEU A 93 -10.90 13.43 20.29
C LEU A 93 -9.37 13.27 20.26
N ASN A 94 -8.62 14.09 21.00
CA ASN A 94 -7.17 13.92 21.15
C ASN A 94 -6.83 12.57 21.81
N GLN A 95 -7.48 12.22 22.91
CA GLN A 95 -7.24 10.95 23.60
C GLN A 95 -7.56 9.75 22.70
N ILE A 96 -8.68 9.82 21.97
CA ILE A 96 -9.06 8.77 21.01
C ILE A 96 -8.02 8.66 19.88
N ALA A 97 -7.60 9.79 19.32
CA ALA A 97 -6.62 9.82 18.23
C ALA A 97 -5.25 9.25 18.67
N VAL A 98 -4.81 9.58 19.89
CA VAL A 98 -3.59 9.02 20.49
C VAL A 98 -3.72 7.51 20.68
N ALA A 99 -4.79 7.04 21.32
CA ALA A 99 -5.00 5.61 21.55
C ALA A 99 -5.05 4.79 20.24
N VAL A 100 -5.70 5.33 19.21
CA VAL A 100 -5.77 4.70 17.89
C VAL A 100 -4.41 4.70 17.19
N THR A 101 -3.65 5.81 17.25
CA THR A 101 -2.34 5.86 16.58
C THR A 101 -1.30 4.97 17.25
N ASP A 102 -1.38 4.77 18.58
CA ASP A 102 -0.45 3.90 19.30
C ASP A 102 -0.53 2.45 18.81
N LEU A 103 -1.76 1.96 18.53
CA LEU A 103 -2.00 0.65 17.92
C LEU A 103 -1.48 0.57 16.48
N GLY A 104 -1.50 1.69 15.76
CA GLY A 104 -0.97 1.81 14.41
C GLY A 104 0.53 2.11 14.34
N SER A 105 1.24 2.12 15.48
CA SER A 105 2.67 2.46 15.52
C SER A 105 3.53 1.42 14.77
N PRO A 106 4.71 1.81 14.26
CA PRO A 106 5.62 0.87 13.61
C PRO A 106 5.98 -0.34 14.50
N VAL A 107 6.14 -0.12 15.80
CA VAL A 107 6.43 -1.19 16.76
C VAL A 107 5.21 -2.09 16.97
N ALA A 108 4.02 -1.50 17.19
CA ALA A 108 2.80 -2.28 17.36
C ALA A 108 2.49 -3.12 16.10
N THR A 109 2.60 -2.53 14.92
CA THR A 109 2.37 -3.23 13.65
C THR A 109 3.38 -4.36 13.39
N ALA A 110 4.63 -4.21 13.83
CA ALA A 110 5.62 -5.28 13.78
C ALA A 110 5.24 -6.45 14.72
N ILE A 111 4.90 -6.16 15.99
CA ILE A 111 4.50 -7.17 16.98
C ILE A 111 3.22 -7.89 16.53
N LEU A 112 2.21 -7.14 16.11
CA LEU A 112 0.95 -7.68 15.60
C LEU A 112 1.16 -8.47 14.31
N GLY A 113 2.09 -8.05 13.45
CA GLY A 113 2.47 -8.81 12.25
C GLY A 113 3.09 -10.16 12.55
N ILE A 114 3.98 -10.23 13.55
CA ILE A 114 4.55 -11.50 14.02
C ILE A 114 3.45 -12.39 14.60
N GLY A 115 2.58 -11.85 15.46
CA GLY A 115 1.48 -12.59 16.07
C GLY A 115 0.48 -13.12 15.04
N ALA A 116 0.00 -12.25 14.14
CA ALA A 116 -0.92 -12.64 13.06
C ALA A 116 -0.28 -13.65 12.11
N GLY A 117 1.01 -13.46 11.77
CA GLY A 117 1.76 -14.40 10.95
C GLY A 117 1.88 -15.79 11.60
N ALA A 118 2.13 -15.84 12.92
CA ALA A 118 2.18 -17.09 13.67
C ALA A 118 0.82 -17.80 13.70
N VAL A 119 -0.27 -17.06 13.98
CA VAL A 119 -1.65 -17.60 14.00
C VAL A 119 -2.04 -18.14 12.63
N LEU A 120 -1.81 -17.38 11.55
CA LEU A 120 -2.14 -17.81 10.19
C LEU A 120 -1.29 -19.01 9.77
N SER A 121 -0.02 -19.07 10.18
CA SER A 121 0.85 -20.22 9.89
C SER A 121 0.39 -21.48 10.61
N TRP A 122 -0.02 -21.34 11.87
CA TRP A 122 -0.57 -22.44 12.67
C TRP A 122 -1.87 -22.99 12.06
N GLN A 123 -2.80 -22.10 11.69
CA GLN A 123 -4.07 -22.48 11.04
C GLN A 123 -3.85 -23.15 9.69
N ALA A 124 -2.91 -22.63 8.88
CA ALA A 124 -2.59 -23.20 7.58
C ALA A 124 -1.69 -24.44 7.63
N ARG A 125 -1.17 -24.81 8.82
CA ARG A 125 -0.14 -25.85 9.01
C ARG A 125 1.06 -25.67 8.07
N SER A 126 1.43 -24.42 7.81
CA SER A 126 2.48 -24.01 6.87
C SER A 126 3.13 -22.73 7.36
N VAL A 127 4.44 -22.58 7.18
CA VAL A 127 5.15 -21.34 7.55
C VAL A 127 4.98 -20.20 6.54
N ILE A 128 4.44 -20.50 5.35
CA ILE A 128 4.35 -19.54 4.23
C ILE A 128 3.51 -18.30 4.58
N PRO A 129 2.30 -18.40 5.16
CA PRO A 129 1.52 -17.21 5.53
C PRO A 129 2.30 -16.29 6.48
N GLY A 130 2.98 -16.85 7.49
CA GLY A 130 3.76 -16.07 8.44
C GLY A 130 4.94 -15.37 7.79
N ILE A 131 5.70 -16.08 6.95
CA ILE A 131 6.81 -15.49 6.18
C ILE A 131 6.31 -14.34 5.30
N VAL A 132 5.16 -14.50 4.65
CA VAL A 132 4.59 -13.44 3.79
C VAL A 132 4.12 -12.24 4.61
N VAL A 133 3.44 -12.44 5.73
CA VAL A 133 2.99 -11.34 6.60
C VAL A 133 4.19 -10.55 7.11
N VAL A 134 5.16 -11.23 7.72
CA VAL A 134 6.37 -10.59 8.27
C VAL A 134 7.18 -9.92 7.15
N GLY A 135 7.37 -10.60 6.02
CA GLY A 135 8.07 -10.04 4.86
C GLY A 135 7.38 -8.81 4.27
N THR A 136 6.04 -8.79 4.23
CA THR A 136 5.27 -7.65 3.71
C THR A 136 5.37 -6.45 4.65
N VAL A 137 5.15 -6.64 5.96
CA VAL A 137 5.25 -5.55 6.94
C VAL A 137 6.69 -5.04 7.06
N GLY A 138 7.66 -5.95 7.12
CA GLY A 138 9.09 -5.60 7.21
C GLY A 138 9.59 -4.85 5.98
N SER A 139 9.26 -5.32 4.77
CA SER A 139 9.65 -4.61 3.55
C SER A 139 8.98 -3.23 3.42
N ALA A 140 7.72 -3.08 3.84
CA ALA A 140 7.04 -1.79 3.88
C ALA A 140 7.73 -0.82 4.86
N ALA A 141 8.11 -1.30 6.04
CA ALA A 141 8.84 -0.51 7.03
C ALA A 141 10.22 -0.07 6.51
N VAL A 142 11.00 -0.98 5.93
CA VAL A 142 12.30 -0.66 5.32
C VAL A 142 12.14 0.36 4.19
N ALA A 143 11.18 0.17 3.29
CA ALA A 143 10.92 1.10 2.21
C ALA A 143 10.52 2.49 2.73
N SER A 144 9.68 2.55 3.78
CA SER A 144 9.31 3.82 4.42
C SER A 144 10.52 4.53 5.01
N THR A 145 11.42 3.81 5.67
CA THR A 145 12.66 4.37 6.24
C THR A 145 13.59 4.91 5.15
N VAL A 146 13.75 4.17 4.05
CA VAL A 146 14.56 4.62 2.90
C VAL A 146 13.95 5.89 2.29
N MET A 147 12.63 5.91 2.05
CA MET A 147 11.97 7.09 1.50
C MET A 147 12.07 8.31 2.43
N LYS A 148 11.97 8.12 3.75
CA LYS A 148 12.22 9.18 4.74
C LYS A 148 13.61 9.78 4.61
N ALA A 149 14.64 8.96 4.42
CA ALA A 149 16.00 9.43 4.24
C ALA A 149 16.22 10.14 2.89
N VAL A 150 15.54 9.69 1.83
CA VAL A 150 15.68 10.27 0.48
C VAL A 150 14.93 11.60 0.33
N VAL A 151 13.68 11.65 0.80
CA VAL A 151 12.83 12.83 0.64
C VAL A 151 13.15 13.87 1.72
N ALA A 152 13.60 13.43 2.91
CA ALA A 152 14.05 14.28 4.01
C ALA A 152 13.05 15.40 4.41
N ARG A 153 11.75 15.14 4.22
CA ARG A 153 10.71 16.16 4.41
C ARG A 153 10.56 16.57 5.87
N GLU A 154 10.45 17.88 6.10
CA GLU A 154 10.05 18.45 7.39
C GLU A 154 8.58 18.14 7.73
N ARG A 155 8.34 17.90 9.02
CA ARG A 155 6.99 17.70 9.58
C ARG A 155 6.23 19.02 9.71
N PRO A 156 4.90 18.97 9.97
CA PRO A 156 4.20 20.14 10.46
C PRO A 156 4.87 20.71 11.72
N PRO A 157 4.80 22.04 11.93
CA PRO A 157 5.50 22.72 13.02
C PRO A 157 5.26 22.07 14.38
N THR A 158 6.28 21.99 15.23
CA THR A 158 6.17 21.37 16.57
C THR A 158 5.05 21.98 17.42
N ALA A 159 4.78 23.28 17.26
CA ALA A 159 3.66 23.97 17.91
C ALA A 159 2.27 23.41 17.54
N SER A 160 2.15 22.73 16.40
CA SER A 160 0.93 22.09 15.93
C SER A 160 0.81 20.62 16.35
N GLN A 161 1.89 20.02 16.87
CA GLN A 161 1.96 18.60 17.19
C GLN A 161 1.37 18.31 18.58
N VAL A 162 0.41 17.38 18.64
CA VAL A 162 -0.11 16.87 19.93
C VAL A 162 0.87 15.90 20.57
N LEU A 163 1.62 15.15 19.75
CA LEU A 163 2.70 14.25 20.16
C LEU A 163 3.97 14.67 19.43
N LEU A 164 5.07 14.84 20.17
CA LEU A 164 6.33 15.27 19.58
C LEU A 164 6.94 14.14 18.72
N GLU A 165 7.13 14.41 17.42
CA GLU A 165 7.88 13.54 16.51
C GLU A 165 8.93 14.34 15.74
N THR A 166 10.16 13.84 15.71
CA THR A 166 11.34 14.60 15.25
C THR A 166 12.04 14.02 14.02
N ASP A 167 11.64 12.84 13.54
CA ASP A 167 12.14 12.26 12.29
C ASP A 167 11.44 12.86 11.06
N HIS A 168 11.91 12.55 9.85
CA HIS A 168 11.30 13.05 8.61
C HIS A 168 9.84 12.60 8.44
N SER A 169 9.00 13.42 7.82
CA SER A 169 7.55 13.18 7.80
C SER A 169 7.08 12.21 6.70
N PHE A 170 7.79 12.17 5.57
CA PHE A 170 7.33 11.51 4.35
C PHE A 170 8.04 10.17 4.09
N PRO A 171 7.31 9.08 3.79
CA PRO A 171 5.87 8.89 3.96
C PRO A 171 5.51 8.61 5.43
N SER A 172 4.22 8.61 5.75
CA SER A 172 3.77 8.26 7.10
C SER A 172 3.99 6.78 7.42
N GLY A 173 4.84 6.49 8.41
CA GLY A 173 5.15 5.13 8.84
C GLY A 173 3.98 4.41 9.50
N HIS A 174 3.13 5.13 10.23
CA HIS A 174 1.92 4.57 10.86
C HIS A 174 0.92 4.06 9.82
N VAL A 175 0.65 4.88 8.79
CA VAL A 175 -0.26 4.52 7.69
C VAL A 175 0.35 3.38 6.86
N THR A 176 1.65 3.45 6.57
CA THR A 176 2.36 2.40 5.83
C THR A 176 2.29 1.06 6.55
N GLY A 177 2.68 1.01 7.82
CA GLY A 177 2.71 -0.21 8.63
C GLY A 177 1.32 -0.80 8.85
N THR A 178 0.35 0.04 9.23
CA THR A 178 -1.04 -0.38 9.46
C THR A 178 -1.66 -0.93 8.18
N GLY A 179 -1.54 -0.20 7.07
CA GLY A 179 -2.10 -0.61 5.79
C GLY A 179 -1.44 -1.89 5.27
N ALA A 180 -0.12 -2.03 5.43
CA ALA A 180 0.59 -3.24 5.03
C ALA A 180 0.14 -4.46 5.84
N LEU A 181 0.07 -4.32 7.17
CA LEU A 181 -0.35 -5.39 8.08
C LEU A 181 -1.79 -5.83 7.84
N ILE A 182 -2.74 -4.90 7.92
CA ILE A 182 -4.16 -5.25 7.81
C ILE A 182 -4.46 -5.69 6.39
N GLY A 183 -3.89 -5.02 5.38
CA GLY A 183 -4.06 -5.37 3.98
C GLY A 183 -3.58 -6.79 3.67
N ILE A 184 -2.40 -7.20 4.14
CA ILE A 184 -1.91 -8.55 3.87
C ILE A 184 -2.69 -9.61 4.64
N VAL A 185 -3.02 -9.37 5.92
CA VAL A 185 -3.81 -10.32 6.73
C VAL A 185 -5.19 -10.51 6.10
N VAL A 186 -5.89 -9.43 5.79
CA VAL A 186 -7.19 -9.47 5.12
C VAL A 186 -7.09 -10.17 3.76
N LEU A 187 -6.06 -9.87 2.97
CA LEU A 187 -5.87 -10.51 1.67
C LEU A 187 -5.79 -12.04 1.81
N LEU A 188 -4.99 -12.54 2.76
CA LEU A 188 -4.79 -13.97 2.97
C LEU A 188 -6.06 -14.66 3.52
N VAL A 189 -6.74 -14.04 4.49
CA VAL A 189 -7.99 -14.56 5.05
C VAL A 189 -9.10 -14.58 3.98
N ALA A 190 -9.23 -13.49 3.21
CA ALA A 190 -10.28 -13.34 2.21
C ALA A 190 -10.14 -14.30 1.02
N MET A 191 -8.97 -14.92 0.80
CA MET A 191 -8.80 -15.95 -0.23
C MET A 191 -9.64 -17.22 0.04
N GLN A 192 -10.07 -17.44 1.28
CA GLN A 192 -10.82 -18.63 1.70
C GLN A 192 -12.33 -18.39 1.78
N HIS A 193 -12.80 -17.19 1.44
CA HIS A 193 -14.18 -16.78 1.62
C HIS A 193 -14.85 -16.35 0.30
N THR A 194 -16.18 -16.17 0.36
CA THR A 194 -16.98 -15.75 -0.80
C THR A 194 -16.61 -14.35 -1.29
N PRO A 195 -16.91 -13.99 -2.55
CA PRO A 195 -16.58 -12.66 -3.10
C PRO A 195 -17.17 -11.48 -2.33
N SER A 196 -18.33 -11.66 -1.67
CA SER A 196 -18.97 -10.62 -0.86
C SER A 196 -18.23 -10.41 0.46
N VAL A 197 -17.86 -11.49 1.15
CA VAL A 197 -17.05 -11.42 2.38
C VAL A 197 -15.68 -10.82 2.08
N LYS A 198 -15.05 -11.21 0.97
CA LYS A 198 -13.80 -10.60 0.51
C LYS A 198 -13.93 -9.08 0.35
N ARG A 199 -14.98 -8.60 -0.32
CA ARG A 199 -15.24 -7.16 -0.50
C ARG A 199 -15.40 -6.45 0.84
N LEU A 200 -16.16 -7.05 1.76
CA LEU A 200 -16.34 -6.50 3.11
C LEU A 200 -15.02 -6.40 3.88
N LEU A 201 -14.22 -7.47 3.90
CA LEU A 201 -12.94 -7.47 4.60
C LEU A 201 -11.96 -6.44 4.00
N MET A 202 -11.91 -6.33 2.67
CA MET A 202 -11.10 -5.31 2.00
C MET A 202 -11.57 -3.89 2.34
N LEU A 203 -12.89 -3.66 2.44
CA LEU A 203 -13.43 -2.39 2.89
C LEU A 203 -13.00 -2.08 4.34
N VAL A 204 -13.05 -3.07 5.23
CA VAL A 204 -12.55 -2.91 6.61
C VAL A 204 -11.08 -2.51 6.62
N ALA A 205 -10.23 -3.15 5.80
CA ALA A 205 -8.81 -2.79 5.70
C ALA A 205 -8.60 -1.33 5.28
N VAL A 206 -9.38 -0.87 4.29
CA VAL A 206 -9.35 0.52 3.82
C VAL A 206 -9.81 1.48 4.92
N VAL A 207 -10.92 1.16 5.60
CA VAL A 207 -11.46 2.00 6.68
C VAL A 207 -10.47 2.13 7.83
N VAL A 208 -9.85 1.03 8.29
CA VAL A 208 -8.89 1.11 9.40
C VAL A 208 -7.65 1.93 8.99
N THR A 209 -7.14 1.72 7.78
CA THR A 209 -6.01 2.51 7.26
C THR A 209 -6.36 3.99 7.17
N LEU A 210 -7.57 4.32 6.71
CA LEU A 210 -8.07 5.69 6.63
C LEU A 210 -8.23 6.31 8.02
N VAL A 211 -8.76 5.57 8.99
CA VAL A 211 -8.88 6.03 10.38
C VAL A 211 -7.51 6.38 10.93
N VAL A 212 -6.50 5.52 10.76
CA VAL A 212 -5.13 5.84 11.18
C VAL A 212 -4.59 7.06 10.43
N ALA A 213 -4.78 7.15 9.11
CA ALA A 213 -4.36 8.34 8.36
C ALA A 213 -4.98 9.63 8.91
N LEU A 214 -6.27 9.63 9.20
CA LEU A 214 -6.98 10.77 9.77
C LEU A 214 -6.46 11.13 11.17
N THR A 215 -6.13 10.16 12.02
CA THR A 215 -5.53 10.49 13.33
C THR A 215 -4.15 11.14 13.18
N ARG A 216 -3.34 10.74 12.19
CA ARG A 216 -2.03 11.36 11.92
C ARG A 216 -2.14 12.83 11.48
N LEU A 217 -3.13 13.13 10.63
CA LEU A 217 -3.42 14.51 10.23
C LEU A 217 -3.99 15.31 11.41
N TYR A 218 -4.94 14.72 12.12
CA TYR A 218 -5.59 15.33 13.29
C TYR A 218 -4.58 15.68 14.38
N LEU A 219 -3.61 14.81 14.68
CA LEU A 219 -2.55 15.04 15.67
C LEU A 219 -1.47 16.03 15.18
N GLY A 220 -1.53 16.46 13.91
CA GLY A 220 -0.64 17.47 13.33
C GLY A 220 0.79 17.00 13.15
N VAL A 221 1.00 15.70 12.99
CA VAL A 221 2.34 15.08 12.92
C VAL A 221 2.72 14.70 11.49
N HIS A 222 1.78 14.70 10.56
CA HIS A 222 1.99 14.43 9.14
C HIS A 222 1.14 15.34 8.26
N TRP A 223 1.64 15.55 7.04
CA TRP A 223 0.92 16.22 5.96
C TRP A 223 -0.04 15.26 5.23
N LEU A 224 -1.01 15.79 4.48
CA LEU A 224 -1.95 14.98 3.68
C LEU A 224 -1.19 14.09 2.69
N THR A 225 -0.21 14.66 1.99
CA THR A 225 0.60 13.91 1.02
C THR A 225 1.45 12.81 1.68
N ASP A 226 1.85 12.96 2.96
CA ASP A 226 2.59 11.92 3.70
C ASP A 226 1.71 10.67 3.92
N VAL A 227 0.44 10.86 4.28
CA VAL A 227 -0.50 9.76 4.54
C VAL A 227 -0.97 9.10 3.25
N VAL A 228 -1.13 9.87 2.17
CA VAL A 228 -1.45 9.33 0.83
C VAL A 228 -0.29 8.47 0.33
N ALA A 229 0.96 8.95 0.45
CA ALA A 229 2.13 8.17 0.07
C ALA A 229 2.29 6.91 0.94
N GLY A 230 1.99 7.00 2.25
CA GLY A 230 1.99 5.84 3.13
C GLY A 230 0.98 4.77 2.72
N ALA A 231 -0.24 5.16 2.34
CA ALA A 231 -1.25 4.24 1.84
C ALA A 231 -0.87 3.61 0.49
N ALA A 232 -0.26 4.38 -0.42
CA ALA A 232 0.26 3.86 -1.69
C ALA A 232 1.38 2.85 -1.47
N LEU A 233 2.31 3.13 -0.54
CA LEU A 233 3.42 2.23 -0.21
C LEU A 233 2.93 0.94 0.47
N ALA A 234 1.95 1.04 1.37
CA ALA A 234 1.27 -0.12 1.95
C ALA A 234 0.64 -1.00 0.86
N THR A 235 -0.12 -0.39 -0.06
CA THR A 235 -0.79 -1.10 -1.17
C THR A 235 0.22 -1.79 -2.09
N PHE A 236 1.38 -1.15 -2.33
CA PHE A 236 2.47 -1.74 -3.08
C PHE A 236 3.01 -2.98 -2.39
N ALA A 237 3.35 -2.87 -1.10
CA ALA A 237 3.84 -4.00 -0.31
C ALA A 237 2.85 -5.17 -0.31
N VAL A 238 1.55 -4.91 -0.09
CA VAL A 238 0.50 -5.94 -0.12
C VAL A 238 0.37 -6.59 -1.49
N THR A 239 0.51 -5.82 -2.58
CA THR A 239 0.49 -6.35 -3.95
C THR A 239 1.63 -7.35 -4.17
N ILE A 240 2.84 -7.00 -3.73
CA ILE A 240 4.01 -7.88 -3.84
C ILE A 240 3.87 -9.09 -2.90
N GLY A 241 3.46 -8.89 -1.65
CA GLY A 241 3.24 -9.96 -0.67
C GLY A 241 2.19 -10.97 -1.14
N GLY A 242 1.08 -10.49 -1.72
CA GLY A 242 0.06 -11.36 -2.30
C GLY A 242 0.53 -12.16 -3.52
N ALA A 243 1.40 -11.58 -4.36
CA ALA A 243 2.04 -12.30 -5.46
C ALA A 243 3.03 -13.35 -4.95
N ALA A 244 3.85 -12.99 -3.95
CA ALA A 244 4.80 -13.88 -3.30
C ALA A 244 4.09 -15.07 -2.64
N PHE A 245 2.98 -14.83 -1.92
CA PHE A 245 2.18 -15.90 -1.32
C PHE A 245 1.74 -16.93 -2.35
N ARG A 246 1.12 -16.48 -3.46
CA ARG A 246 0.65 -17.39 -4.52
C ARG A 246 1.79 -18.17 -5.16
N TYR A 247 2.94 -17.53 -5.34
CA TYR A 247 4.12 -18.18 -5.90
C TYR A 247 4.70 -19.25 -4.97
N LEU A 248 4.82 -18.94 -3.67
CA LEU A 248 5.33 -19.86 -2.66
C LEU A 248 4.35 -21.02 -2.40
N ASP A 249 3.05 -20.73 -2.26
CA ASP A 249 2.00 -21.75 -2.06
C ASP A 249 1.94 -22.73 -3.23
N ASN A 250 1.98 -22.24 -4.47
CA ASN A 250 1.99 -23.10 -5.66
C ASN A 250 3.23 -24.02 -5.73
N ARG A 251 4.37 -23.60 -5.17
CA ARG A 251 5.59 -24.42 -5.14
C ARG A 251 5.60 -25.45 -4.02
N SER A 252 4.93 -25.17 -2.92
CA SER A 252 4.87 -26.07 -1.76
C SER A 252 3.83 -27.19 -1.90
N ARG A 253 2.90 -27.09 -2.86
CA ARG A 253 1.98 -28.19 -3.19
C ARG A 253 2.74 -29.33 -3.88
N PRO A 254 2.69 -30.58 -3.36
CA PRO A 254 3.34 -31.73 -4.00
C PRO A 254 2.85 -31.91 -5.44
N LYS A 255 3.76 -32.14 -6.40
CA LYS A 255 3.45 -32.45 -7.81
C LYS A 255 2.87 -33.88 -7.98
N HIS A 256 2.02 -34.35 -7.08
CA HIS A 256 1.62 -35.76 -7.04
C HIS A 256 0.57 -36.15 -8.11
N ASP A 257 -0.01 -35.18 -8.83
CA ASP A 257 -0.99 -35.41 -9.90
C ASP A 257 -0.37 -35.57 -11.30
N ALA A 258 0.95 -35.54 -11.44
CA ALA A 258 1.64 -35.76 -12.72
C ALA A 258 1.96 -37.24 -13.01
N LEU A 259 1.57 -38.16 -12.12
CA LEU A 259 1.78 -39.60 -12.24
C LEU A 259 0.48 -40.39 -11.96
N THR A 260 -0.61 -40.03 -12.62
CA THR A 260 -1.55 -41.07 -13.04
C THR A 260 -1.11 -41.52 -14.43
N PRO A 261 -0.50 -42.71 -14.60
CA PRO A 261 -0.46 -43.33 -15.91
C PRO A 261 -1.89 -43.36 -16.40
N SER A 262 -2.15 -42.85 -17.60
CA SER A 262 -3.41 -43.10 -18.27
C SER A 262 -3.55 -44.61 -18.44
N THR A 263 -4.21 -45.26 -17.49
CA THR A 263 -4.83 -46.56 -17.72
C THR A 263 -6.06 -46.28 -18.57
N SER A 264 -5.82 -45.89 -19.82
CA SER A 264 -6.76 -46.13 -20.91
C SER A 264 -6.71 -47.64 -21.20
N ALA A 265 -7.26 -48.42 -20.27
CA ALA A 265 -7.80 -49.72 -20.64
C ALA A 265 -8.98 -49.40 -21.57
N ASP A 266 -8.73 -49.51 -22.87
CA ASP A 266 -9.77 -49.47 -23.89
C ASP A 266 -10.85 -50.51 -23.51
N PRO A 267 -12.11 -50.10 -23.25
CA PRO A 267 -13.20 -51.02 -22.93
C PRO A 267 -13.44 -52.07 -24.04
N ARG A 268 -12.91 -51.85 -25.25
CA ARG A 268 -13.06 -52.77 -26.38
C ARG A 268 -12.12 -53.98 -26.31
N ILE A 269 -11.02 -53.92 -25.55
CA ILE A 269 -10.08 -55.04 -25.43
C ILE A 269 -10.56 -56.04 -24.36
N ALA A 270 -11.17 -55.57 -23.27
CA ALA A 270 -11.67 -56.43 -22.19
C ALA A 270 -12.88 -57.30 -22.61
N ALA A 271 -13.60 -56.95 -23.67
CA ALA A 271 -14.75 -57.71 -24.15
C ALA A 271 -14.38 -58.87 -25.11
N ALA A 272 -13.13 -58.96 -25.56
CA ALA A 272 -12.67 -60.01 -26.48
C ALA A 272 -12.19 -61.28 -25.76
N GLU A 273 -11.74 -61.18 -24.51
CA GLU A 273 -11.17 -62.33 -23.78
C GLU A 273 -12.20 -63.22 -23.06
N TYR A 274 -13.47 -62.80 -22.95
CA TYR A 274 -14.53 -63.60 -22.30
C TYR A 274 -15.39 -64.43 -23.26
N ARG A 275 -15.02 -64.51 -24.54
CA ARG A 275 -15.82 -65.21 -25.57
C ARG A 275 -15.15 -66.47 -26.15
N THR A 276 -14.16 -67.03 -25.44
CA THR A 276 -13.45 -68.28 -25.82
C THR A 276 -13.23 -69.24 -24.64
N LEU A 277 -14.16 -69.29 -23.69
CA LEU A 277 -14.34 -70.41 -22.75
C LEU A 277 -15.82 -70.77 -22.71
#